data_AF-I3UT30-F1
#
_entry.id   AF-I3UT30-F1
#
_cell.length_a   1.000
_cell.length_b   1.000
_cell.length_c   1.000
_cell.angle_alpha   90.00
_cell.angle_beta   90.00
_cell.angle_gamma   90.00
#
_symmetry.space_group_name_H-M   'P 1'
#
loop_
_entity.id
_entity.type
_entity.pdbx_description
1 polymer ?
#
loop_
_entity_poly.entity_id
_entity_poly.type
_entity_poly.pdbx_seq_one_letter_code
_entity_poly.pdbx_strand_id
1 'polypeptide(L)'
;MHLRLKEAEARALQVAEWLKNRPEISRVLHPAFPDCPGHENWKRDFKGSSGLFSVVLQPGYSKQDVARMLDNMSIFGGGARYYR
;
A
#
# COMPACT_ATOMS: atom_id res chain seq x y z
N MET A 1 4.90 0.81 -22.33
CA MET A 1 4.93 0.55 -20.87
C MET A 1 3.73 1.20 -20.14
N HIS A 2 2.54 1.28 -20.77
CA HIS A 2 1.37 1.98 -20.19
C HIS A 2 0.34 1.00 -19.63
N LEU A 3 0.17 -0.16 -20.26
CA LEU A 3 -0.80 -1.19 -19.83
C LEU A 3 -0.44 -1.79 -18.47
N ARG A 4 0.83 -2.19 -18.27
CA ARG A 4 1.29 -2.75 -17.00
C ARG A 4 1.18 -1.78 -15.84
N LEU A 5 1.44 -0.48 -16.08
CA LEU A 5 1.37 0.54 -15.04
C LEU A 5 -0.08 0.80 -14.63
N LYS A 6 -0.99 0.96 -15.61
CA LYS A 6 -2.42 1.12 -15.35
C LYS A 6 -3.02 -0.07 -14.61
N GLU A 7 -2.67 -1.30 -15.01
CA GLU A 7 -3.15 -2.50 -14.31
C GLU A 7 -2.57 -2.57 -12.89
N ALA A 8 -1.29 -2.24 -12.70
CA ALA A 8 -0.68 -2.21 -11.37
C ALA A 8 -1.34 -1.17 -10.45
N GLU A 9 -1.64 0.02 -10.95
CA GLU A 9 -2.40 1.05 -10.25
C GLU A 9 -3.80 0.56 -9.88
N ALA A 10 -4.56 0.02 -10.84
CA ALA A 10 -5.91 -0.47 -10.61
C ALA A 10 -5.94 -1.57 -9.53
N ARG A 11 -5.01 -2.53 -9.58
CA ARG A 11 -4.91 -3.60 -8.57
C ARG A 11 -4.48 -3.09 -7.22
N ALA A 12 -3.52 -2.18 -7.16
CA ALA A 12 -3.09 -1.58 -5.91
C ALA A 12 -4.21 -0.79 -5.25
N LEU A 13 -4.97 0.00 -6.01
CA LEU A 13 -6.12 0.75 -5.50
C LEU A 13 -7.21 -0.17 -4.94
N GLN A 14 -7.53 -1.27 -5.63
CA GLN A 14 -8.49 -2.27 -5.14
C GLN A 14 -8.05 -2.88 -3.80
N VAL A 15 -6.79 -3.30 -3.69
CA VAL A 15 -6.26 -3.90 -2.45
C VAL A 15 -6.19 -2.85 -1.34
N ALA A 16 -5.74 -1.64 -1.66
CA ALA A 16 -5.60 -0.53 -0.73
C ALA A 16 -6.96 -0.09 -0.17
N GLU A 17 -7.99 -0.03 -1.01
CA GLU A 17 -9.37 0.28 -0.58
C GLU A 17 -9.95 -0.86 0.27
N TRP A 18 -9.72 -2.12 -0.10
CA TRP A 18 -10.11 -3.26 0.72
C TRP A 18 -9.45 -3.23 2.11
N LEU A 19 -8.15 -2.94 2.18
CA LEU A 19 -7.40 -2.80 3.43
C LEU A 19 -7.89 -1.64 4.28
N LYS A 20 -8.35 -0.54 3.67
CA LYS A 20 -8.89 0.61 4.40
C LYS A 20 -10.14 0.26 5.23
N ASN A 21 -10.86 -0.78 4.86
CA ASN A 21 -12.06 -1.27 5.56
C ASN A 21 -11.77 -2.36 6.61
N ARG A 22 -10.50 -2.74 6.81
CA ARG A 22 -10.11 -3.76 7.78
C ARG A 22 -9.95 -3.16 9.18
N PRO A 23 -10.50 -3.77 10.24
CA PRO A 23 -10.40 -3.24 11.60
C PRO A 23 -8.97 -3.16 12.12
N GLU A 24 -8.06 -3.99 11.60
CA GLU A 24 -6.64 -4.02 11.97
C GLU A 24 -5.83 -2.86 11.36
N ILE A 25 -6.36 -2.19 10.34
CA ILE A 25 -5.69 -1.10 9.61
C ILE A 25 -6.15 0.25 10.18
N SER A 26 -5.19 1.04 10.64
CA SER A 26 -5.39 2.43 11.07
C SER A 26 -5.43 3.40 9.89
N ARG A 27 -4.54 3.21 8.90
CA ARG A 27 -4.46 4.08 7.72
C ARG A 27 -3.87 3.35 6.52
N VAL A 28 -4.31 3.74 5.33
CA VAL A 28 -3.67 3.36 4.07
C VAL A 28 -3.07 4.60 3.43
N LEU A 29 -1.84 4.48 2.93
CA LEU A 29 -1.06 5.55 2.30
C LEU A 29 -0.84 5.19 0.83
N HIS A 30 -1.61 5.84 -0.05
CA HIS A 30 -1.47 5.75 -1.50
C HIS A 30 -1.67 7.15 -2.11
N PRO A 31 -0.74 7.65 -2.95
CA PRO A 31 -0.78 9.04 -3.42
C PRO A 31 -2.02 9.40 -4.25
N ALA A 32 -2.65 8.41 -4.90
CA ALA A 32 -3.91 8.62 -5.61
C ALA A 32 -5.16 8.76 -4.71
N PHE A 33 -5.04 8.52 -3.39
CA PHE A 33 -6.13 8.77 -2.46
C PHE A 33 -6.13 10.22 -1.96
N PRO A 34 -7.29 10.89 -1.90
CA PRO A 34 -7.38 12.29 -1.50
C PRO A 34 -7.02 12.53 -0.03
N ASP A 35 -7.16 11.52 0.83
CA ASP A 35 -6.78 11.57 2.25
C ASP A 35 -5.28 11.41 2.49
N CYS A 36 -4.48 11.17 1.44
CA CYS A 36 -3.03 11.02 1.58
C CYS A 36 -2.29 12.36 1.49
N PRO A 37 -1.37 12.64 2.43
CA PRO A 37 -0.49 13.80 2.32
C PRO A 37 0.29 13.76 1.00
N GLY A 38 0.21 14.86 0.24
CA GLY A 38 0.86 14.98 -1.06
C GLY A 38 0.01 14.55 -2.26
N HIS A 39 -1.26 14.18 -2.07
CA HIS A 39 -2.20 13.89 -3.17
C HIS A 39 -2.25 15.04 -4.20
N GLU A 40 -2.36 16.29 -3.75
CA GLU A 40 -2.42 17.46 -4.63
C GLU A 40 -1.16 17.62 -5.48
N ASN A 41 0.02 17.37 -4.90
CA ASN A 41 1.29 17.39 -5.65
C ASN A 41 1.34 16.24 -6.66
N TRP A 42 0.91 15.04 -6.24
CA TRP A 42 0.84 13.88 -7.13
C TRP A 42 -0.10 14.13 -8.32
N LYS A 43 -1.30 14.68 -8.07
CA LYS A 43 -2.31 14.97 -9.09
C LYS A 43 -1.84 16.01 -10.10
N ARG A 44 -1.01 16.97 -9.67
CA ARG A 44 -0.38 17.96 -10.54
C ARG A 44 0.71 17.35 -11.42
N ASP A 45 1.58 16.54 -10.82
CA ASP A 45 2.85 16.13 -11.45
C ASP A 45 2.81 14.74 -12.11
N PHE A 46 1.82 13.90 -11.77
CA PHE A 46 1.71 12.52 -12.22
C PHE A 46 0.33 12.22 -12.82
N LYS A 47 0.31 11.32 -13.81
CA LYS A 47 -0.90 10.87 -14.52
C LYS A 47 -1.35 9.46 -14.12
N GLY A 48 -0.74 8.90 -13.08
CA GLY A 48 -0.96 7.54 -12.60
C GLY A 48 0.06 7.18 -11.52
N SER A 49 -0.15 6.04 -10.87
CA SER A 49 0.74 5.53 -9.83
C SER A 49 1.32 4.17 -10.21
N SER A 50 2.36 3.75 -9.49
CA SER A 50 2.75 2.33 -9.49
C SER A 50 1.81 1.53 -8.59
N GLY A 51 2.01 0.22 -8.53
CA GLY A 51 1.27 -0.64 -7.61
C GLY A 51 1.72 -0.57 -6.15
N LEU A 52 2.42 0.50 -5.74
CA LEU A 52 3.01 0.63 -4.41
C LEU A 52 2.11 1.45 -3.47
N PHE A 53 1.85 0.90 -2.28
CA PHE A 53 1.18 1.58 -1.19
C PHE A 53 1.77 1.15 0.15
N SER A 54 1.44 1.87 1.21
CA SER A 54 1.80 1.49 2.57
C SER A 54 0.56 1.43 3.45
N VAL A 55 0.60 0.62 4.49
CA VAL A 55 -0.46 0.54 5.50
C VAL A 55 0.12 0.75 6.88
N VAL A 56 -0.68 1.38 7.73
CA VAL A 56 -0.40 1.60 9.14
C VAL A 56 -1.38 0.73 9.91
N LEU A 57 -0.88 -0.19 10.71
CA LEU A 57 -1.68 -1.05 11.58
C LEU A 57 -2.16 -0.28 12.81
N GLN A 58 -3.23 -0.74 13.45
CA GLN A 58 -3.69 -0.19 14.72
C GLN A 58 -2.60 -0.30 15.82
N PRO A 59 -2.64 0.57 16.84
CA PRO A 59 -1.81 0.39 18.03
C PRO A 59 -2.07 -1.00 18.66
N GLY A 60 -1.01 -1.67 19.10
CA GLY A 60 -1.09 -3.00 19.74
C GLY A 60 -0.52 -4.15 18.92
N TYR A 61 -0.24 -3.95 17.62
CA TYR A 61 0.53 -4.92 16.84
C TYR A 61 2.03 -4.69 17.02
N SER A 62 2.73 -5.73 17.48
CA SER A 62 4.18 -5.72 17.61
C SER A 62 4.87 -5.98 16.26
N LYS A 63 6.17 -5.68 16.18
CA LYS A 63 6.97 -6.08 15.00
C LYS A 63 6.94 -7.58 14.74
N GLN A 64 6.79 -8.40 15.78
CA GLN A 64 6.69 -9.85 15.65
C GLN A 64 5.35 -10.26 15.03
N ASP A 65 4.26 -9.56 15.33
CA ASP A 65 2.95 -9.81 14.72
C ASP A 65 2.96 -9.46 13.23
N VAL A 66 3.67 -8.38 12.86
CA VAL A 66 3.92 -8.04 11.46
C VAL A 66 4.75 -9.12 10.77
N ALA A 67 5.82 -9.61 11.40
CA ALA A 67 6.63 -10.70 10.85
C ALA A 67 5.79 -11.96 10.62
N ARG A 68 4.98 -12.37 11.61
CA ARG A 68 4.06 -13.51 11.47
C ARG A 68 3.04 -13.32 10.36
N MET A 69 2.50 -12.11 10.18
CA MET A 69 1.60 -11.79 9.07
C MET A 69 2.32 -12.00 7.74
N LEU A 70 3.55 -11.49 7.59
CA LEU A 70 4.35 -11.63 6.38
C LEU A 70 4.74 -13.09 6.11
N ASP A 71 5.12 -13.86 7.14
CA ASP A 71 5.48 -15.28 7.03
C ASP A 71 4.32 -16.14 6.52
N ASN A 72 3.07 -15.73 6.77
CA ASN A 72 1.87 -16.42 6.32
C ASN A 72 1.30 -15.90 4.99
N MET A 73 1.99 -14.98 4.30
CA MET A 73 1.57 -14.54 2.96
C MET A 73 2.02 -15.55 1.89
N SER A 74 1.07 -16.22 1.26
CA SER A 74 1.33 -17.19 0.19
C SER A 74 1.42 -16.56 -1.21
N ILE A 75 0.83 -15.37 -1.40
CA ILE A 75 0.75 -14.68 -2.69
C ILE A 75 1.85 -13.61 -2.83
N PHE A 76 2.22 -12.96 -1.73
CA PHE A 76 3.26 -11.94 -1.71
C PHE A 76 4.55 -12.54 -1.16
N GLY A 77 5.55 -12.74 -2.03
CA GLY A 77 6.87 -13.20 -1.59
C GLY A 77 7.59 -12.14 -0.75
N GLY A 78 8.20 -12.56 0.38
CA GLY A 78 8.97 -11.69 1.27
C GLY A 78 10.20 -11.08 0.59
N GLY A 79 10.02 -9.93 -0.06
CA GLY A 79 11.07 -9.17 -0.73
C GLY A 79 11.42 -7.90 0.04
N ALA A 80 12.02 -8.03 1.22
CA ALA A 80 12.48 -6.86 1.97
C ALA A 80 13.82 -6.35 1.42
N ARG A 81 13.83 -5.16 0.82
CA ARG A 81 15.06 -4.37 0.63
C ARG A 81 15.12 -3.32 1.73
N TYR A 82 15.74 -3.67 2.86
CA TYR A 82 16.16 -2.67 3.84
C TYR A 82 17.39 -1.97 3.28
N TYR A 83 17.29 -0.68 2.94
CA TYR A 83 18.47 0.17 2.83
C TYR A 83 18.96 0.44 4.26
N ARG A 84 20.22 0.09 4.50
CA ARG A 84 20.95 0.35 5.74
C ARG A 84 21.43 1.80 5.76
#